data_AF-A0AAP0F0U9-F1
#
_entry.id   AF-A0AAP0F0U9-F1
#
_cell.length_a   1.000
_cell.length_b   1.000
_cell.length_c   1.000
_cell.angle_alpha   90.00
_cell.angle_beta   90.00
_cell.angle_gamma   90.00
#
_symmetry.space_group_name_H-M   'P 1'
#
loop_
_entity.id
_entity.type
_entity.pdbx_description
1 polymer ?
#
loop_
_entity_poly.entity_id
_entity_poly.type
_entity_poly.pdbx_seq_one_letter_code
_entity_poly.pdbx_strand_id
1 'polypeptide(L)'
;MKCIANCIVSSLVFCINDNIMVDLGFKRDMDPGPIDDSVLTLQALHRSTRVWNGPDPGILTIRRNSAALHRLVPLDELIVGYLEEAGFYGTARIGFIAIDWHLITALIERWRPETHTFHFPVGEMIITLQDVQIILGLLVDGLPITGRVEQDYDALCLTQLGFPFPENNKTGGRIQIRQLSRWFPNLPNNAGDVEVQRYARAYILQHLGGTLFVDKSNNLVHITYLQFLEDFEAAGQYSWGSATLAHLYRQLCLAADIDGAEIAGLIILLQLWA
;
A
#
# COMPACT_ATOMS: atom_id res chain seq x y z
N MET A 1 -2.72 -4.08 -30.55
CA MET A 1 -2.58 -4.23 -29.08
C MET A 1 -3.60 -3.42 -28.28
N LYS A 2 -4.72 -2.96 -28.88
CA LYS A 2 -5.81 -2.22 -28.20
C LYS A 2 -6.84 -3.12 -27.48
N CYS A 3 -6.77 -4.44 -27.62
CA CYS A 3 -7.80 -5.37 -27.09
C CYS A 3 -7.51 -5.96 -25.70
N ILE A 4 -6.29 -5.85 -25.17
CA ILE A 4 -5.97 -6.54 -23.91
C ILE A 4 -6.55 -5.80 -22.69
N ALA A 5 -6.62 -4.46 -22.73
CA ALA A 5 -7.27 -3.67 -21.67
C ALA A 5 -8.80 -3.88 -21.58
N ASN A 6 -9.45 -4.28 -22.67
CA ASN A 6 -10.90 -4.54 -22.71
C ASN A 6 -11.30 -5.96 -22.29
N CYS A 7 -10.37 -6.91 -22.23
CA CYS A 7 -10.70 -8.29 -21.83
C CYS A 7 -10.57 -8.55 -20.32
N ILE A 8 -9.71 -7.83 -19.60
CA ILE A 8 -9.31 -8.25 -18.25
C ILE A 8 -10.46 -8.18 -17.23
N VAL A 9 -11.48 -7.32 -17.44
CA VAL A 9 -12.64 -7.23 -16.52
C VAL A 9 -13.91 -7.91 -17.08
N SER A 10 -13.92 -8.28 -18.36
CA SER A 10 -14.95 -9.21 -18.90
C SER A 10 -14.59 -10.69 -18.67
N SER A 11 -13.36 -10.97 -18.21
CA SER A 11 -12.81 -12.33 -18.11
C SER A 11 -12.60 -12.80 -16.66
N LEU A 12 -13.37 -12.30 -15.70
CA LEU A 12 -13.68 -13.05 -14.46
C LEU A 12 -14.58 -14.26 -14.77
N VAL A 13 -14.25 -14.98 -15.84
CA VAL A 13 -14.73 -16.33 -16.12
C VAL A 13 -13.71 -17.24 -15.46
N PHE A 14 -14.15 -17.93 -14.42
CA PHE A 14 -13.45 -19.08 -13.85
C PHE A 14 -12.96 -20.00 -14.98
N CYS A 15 -11.64 -20.10 -15.16
CA CYS A 15 -11.05 -21.20 -15.93
C CYS A 15 -11.14 -22.47 -15.08
N ILE A 16 -12.30 -23.14 -15.10
CA ILE A 16 -12.43 -24.56 -14.80
C ILE A 16 -12.83 -25.24 -16.11
N ASN A 17 -11.85 -25.91 -16.72
CA ASN A 17 -11.91 -26.90 -17.80
C ASN A 17 -12.62 -26.54 -19.13
N ASP A 18 -11.80 -26.61 -20.19
CA ASP A 18 -12.11 -26.96 -21.59
C ASP A 18 -13.16 -26.16 -22.38
N ASN A 19 -12.65 -25.26 -23.24
CA ASN A 19 -13.10 -24.97 -24.61
C ASN A 19 -14.61 -24.91 -24.90
N ILE A 20 -15.31 -23.88 -24.43
CA ILE A 20 -16.48 -23.30 -25.14
C ILE A 20 -16.53 -21.78 -24.89
N MET A 21 -16.20 -20.98 -25.92
CA MET A 21 -16.55 -19.56 -25.97
C MET A 21 -18.03 -19.44 -26.37
N VAL A 22 -18.91 -19.14 -25.40
CA VAL A 22 -20.27 -18.71 -25.71
C VAL A 22 -20.26 -17.19 -25.83
N ASP A 23 -20.22 -16.70 -27.06
CA ASP A 23 -20.42 -15.28 -27.38
C ASP A 23 -21.90 -14.94 -27.19
N LEU A 24 -22.27 -14.59 -25.96
CA LEU A 24 -23.56 -13.95 -25.69
C LEU A 24 -23.46 -12.51 -26.18
N GLY A 25 -23.88 -12.28 -27.43
CA GLY A 25 -23.79 -11.03 -28.20
C GLY A 25 -24.46 -9.79 -27.59
N PHE A 26 -24.08 -9.41 -26.37
CA PHE A 26 -24.31 -8.10 -25.80
C PHE A 26 -23.21 -7.18 -26.30
N LYS A 27 -23.48 -6.53 -27.44
CA LYS A 27 -22.74 -5.34 -27.86
C LYS A 27 -23.18 -4.19 -26.93
N ARG A 28 -22.76 -4.22 -25.66
CA ARG A 28 -22.72 -2.99 -24.87
C ARG A 28 -21.64 -2.15 -25.53
N ASP A 29 -22.05 -1.04 -26.15
CA ASP A 29 -21.13 0.05 -26.36
C ASP A 29 -20.47 0.30 -25.00
N MET A 30 -19.18 -0.05 -24.89
CA MET A 30 -18.39 0.23 -23.70
C MET A 30 -18.20 1.75 -23.70
N ASP A 31 -19.21 2.45 -23.20
CA ASP A 31 -19.14 3.88 -22.99
C ASP A 31 -18.05 4.14 -21.95
N PRO A 32 -16.96 4.81 -22.33
CA PRO A 32 -15.78 4.93 -21.49
C PRO A 32 -15.91 5.88 -20.31
N GLY A 33 -17.01 6.63 -20.27
CA GLY A 33 -17.25 7.72 -19.34
C GLY A 33 -18.68 7.75 -18.85
N PRO A 34 -19.01 8.74 -18.01
CA PRO A 34 -20.41 8.96 -17.66
C PRO A 34 -21.18 9.39 -18.92
N ILE A 35 -22.41 8.93 -19.06
CA ILE A 35 -23.33 9.43 -20.10
C ILE A 35 -23.63 10.93 -19.86
N ASP A 36 -23.48 11.38 -18.61
CA ASP A 36 -23.67 12.76 -18.17
C ASP A 36 -22.40 13.30 -17.49
N ASP A 37 -21.68 14.13 -18.22
CA ASP A 37 -20.45 14.79 -17.76
C ASP A 37 -20.67 15.76 -16.57
N SER A 38 -21.92 16.09 -16.22
CA SER A 38 -22.22 16.91 -15.04
C SER A 38 -22.06 16.15 -13.72
N VAL A 39 -22.03 14.80 -13.77
CA VAL A 39 -21.91 13.95 -12.58
C VAL A 39 -20.45 13.67 -12.21
N LEU A 40 -19.58 13.41 -13.19
CA LEU A 40 -18.13 13.20 -12.95
C LEU A 40 -17.32 14.41 -13.44
N THR A 41 -17.36 15.46 -12.63
CA THR A 41 -16.79 16.78 -12.95
C THR A 41 -15.27 16.80 -13.21
N LEU A 42 -14.53 15.77 -12.81
CA LEU A 42 -13.07 15.67 -13.01
C LEU A 42 -12.69 14.79 -14.20
N GLN A 43 -13.65 14.27 -14.99
CA GLN A 43 -13.34 13.38 -16.11
C GLN A 43 -12.33 13.99 -17.09
N ALA A 44 -12.42 15.30 -17.40
CA ALA A 44 -11.47 15.98 -18.27
C ALA A 44 -10.01 15.95 -17.76
N LEU A 45 -9.82 15.83 -16.44
CA LEU A 45 -8.53 15.73 -15.75
C LEU A 45 -8.19 14.30 -15.35
N HIS A 46 -8.99 13.32 -15.74
CA HIS A 46 -8.79 11.92 -15.39
C HIS A 46 -7.95 11.19 -16.46
N ARG A 47 -7.04 10.30 -16.04
CA ARG A 47 -6.15 9.52 -16.94
C ARG A 47 -6.89 8.74 -18.02
N SER A 48 -8.09 8.24 -17.71
CA SER A 48 -8.89 7.46 -18.68
C SER A 48 -9.23 8.30 -19.90
N THR A 49 -9.32 9.62 -19.79
CA THR A 49 -9.55 10.50 -20.95
C THR A 49 -8.48 10.33 -22.03
N ARG A 50 -7.21 10.06 -21.66
CA ARG A 50 -6.16 9.78 -22.64
C ARG A 50 -6.27 8.41 -23.28
N VAL A 51 -6.81 7.41 -22.58
CA VAL A 51 -7.06 6.06 -23.13
C VAL A 51 -8.03 6.12 -24.31
N TRP A 52 -9.02 7.02 -24.24
CA TRP A 52 -10.11 7.11 -25.22
C TRP A 52 -9.90 8.21 -26.27
N ASN A 53 -9.43 9.38 -25.84
CA ASN A 53 -9.40 10.59 -26.67
C ASN A 53 -7.97 11.01 -27.07
N GLY A 54 -6.95 10.25 -26.66
CA GLY A 54 -5.55 10.64 -26.83
C GLY A 54 -4.61 9.46 -27.08
N PRO A 55 -3.29 9.72 -27.01
CA PRO A 55 -2.32 8.64 -26.94
C PRO A 55 -2.48 7.90 -25.62
N ASP A 56 -2.51 6.57 -25.68
CA ASP A 56 -2.55 5.69 -24.52
C ASP A 56 -1.44 6.10 -23.52
N PRO A 57 -1.79 6.44 -22.27
CA PRO A 57 -0.80 6.85 -21.25
C PRO A 57 0.12 5.69 -20.83
N GLY A 58 -0.22 4.45 -21.21
CA GLY A 58 0.54 3.26 -20.88
C GLY A 58 0.39 2.80 -19.44
N ILE A 59 1.15 1.76 -19.11
CA ILE A 59 1.12 1.09 -17.82
C ILE A 59 1.74 1.98 -16.75
N LEU A 60 1.10 2.07 -15.59
CA LEU A 60 1.61 2.81 -14.44
C LEU A 60 2.89 2.21 -13.87
N THR A 61 3.81 3.09 -13.47
CA THR A 61 4.94 2.67 -12.65
C THR A 61 4.47 2.42 -11.22
N ILE A 62 4.55 1.19 -10.77
CA ILE A 62 4.20 0.80 -9.39
C ILE A 62 5.42 0.99 -8.49
N ARG A 63 5.31 1.91 -7.53
CA ARG A 63 6.31 2.13 -6.48
C ARG A 63 6.06 1.14 -5.35
N ARG A 64 6.94 0.14 -5.26
CA ARG A 64 6.94 -0.88 -4.22
C ARG A 64 8.36 -1.19 -3.78
N ASN A 65 8.54 -1.39 -2.48
CA ASN A 65 9.80 -1.88 -1.91
C ASN A 65 9.65 -3.25 -1.21
N SER A 66 8.43 -3.79 -1.07
CA SER A 66 8.23 -5.05 -0.35
C SER A 66 8.94 -6.26 -0.97
N ALA A 67 9.21 -6.26 -2.28
CA ALA A 67 10.03 -7.30 -2.90
C ALA A 67 11.48 -7.33 -2.36
N ALA A 68 12.05 -6.17 -2.08
CA ALA A 68 13.36 -6.09 -1.46
C ALA A 68 13.25 -6.35 0.05
N LEU A 69 12.21 -5.84 0.72
CA LEU A 69 12.02 -6.10 2.16
C LEU A 69 11.90 -7.59 2.49
N HIS A 70 11.03 -8.33 1.79
CA HIS A 70 10.86 -9.78 2.06
C HIS A 70 12.11 -10.60 1.73
N ARG A 71 12.99 -10.11 0.84
CA ARG A 71 14.28 -10.75 0.57
C ARG A 71 15.36 -10.35 1.59
N LEU A 72 15.25 -9.18 2.20
CA LEU A 72 16.26 -8.60 3.08
C LEU A 72 16.00 -8.91 4.56
N VAL A 73 14.73 -9.14 4.96
CA VAL A 73 14.35 -9.35 6.35
C VAL A 73 13.27 -10.44 6.43
N PRO A 74 13.66 -11.72 6.56
CA PRO A 74 12.70 -12.78 6.84
C PRO A 74 12.03 -12.53 8.20
N LEU A 75 10.78 -12.99 8.35
CA LEU A 75 10.07 -12.92 9.62
C LEU A 75 10.74 -13.90 10.62
N ASP A 76 11.33 -13.34 11.67
CA ASP A 76 11.96 -14.10 12.76
C ASP A 76 10.89 -14.48 13.81
N GLU A 77 10.94 -15.71 14.32
CA GLU A 77 9.99 -16.20 15.33
C GLU A 77 10.06 -15.41 16.64
N LEU A 78 11.24 -14.90 17.00
CA LEU A 78 11.46 -14.16 18.25
C LEU A 78 10.70 -12.82 18.30
N ILE A 79 10.33 -12.25 17.15
CA ILE A 79 9.58 -10.99 17.10
C ILE A 79 8.08 -11.17 16.91
N VAL A 80 7.60 -12.40 16.69
CA VAL A 80 6.18 -12.65 16.38
C VAL A 80 5.27 -12.11 17.48
N GLY A 81 5.59 -12.36 18.76
CA GLY A 81 4.79 -11.86 19.88
C GLY A 81 4.64 -10.33 19.87
N TYR A 82 5.73 -9.60 19.63
CA TYR A 82 5.68 -8.13 19.51
C TYR A 82 4.87 -7.65 18.30
N LEU A 83 4.90 -8.39 17.19
CA LEU A 83 4.09 -8.05 16.01
C LEU A 83 2.61 -8.33 16.24
N GLU A 84 2.26 -9.36 17.02
CA GLU A 84 0.89 -9.64 17.42
C GLU A 84 0.36 -8.55 18.35
N GLU A 85 1.14 -8.19 19.39
CA GLU A 85 0.81 -7.09 20.30
C GLU A 85 0.62 -5.77 19.56
N ALA A 86 1.51 -5.45 18.62
CA ALA A 86 1.43 -4.21 17.84
C ALA A 86 0.40 -4.24 16.70
N GLY A 87 -0.26 -5.37 16.45
CA GLY A 87 -1.26 -5.49 15.38
C GLY A 87 -0.69 -5.55 13.95
N PHE A 88 0.60 -5.89 13.78
CA PHE A 88 1.26 -5.98 12.47
C PHE A 88 1.46 -7.41 11.96
N TYR A 89 1.20 -8.42 12.79
CA TYR A 89 1.43 -9.83 12.43
C TYR A 89 0.70 -10.26 11.14
N GLY A 90 -0.57 -9.84 10.96
CA GLY A 90 -1.34 -10.13 9.75
C GLY A 90 -0.64 -9.63 8.47
N THR A 91 -0.19 -8.38 8.47
CA THR A 91 0.53 -7.80 7.33
C THR A 91 1.90 -8.43 7.09
N ALA A 92 2.61 -8.80 8.15
CA ALA A 92 3.91 -9.47 8.06
C ALA A 92 3.81 -10.82 7.34
N ARG A 93 2.68 -11.53 7.51
CA ARG A 93 2.44 -12.85 6.93
C ARG A 93 2.06 -12.88 5.46
N ILE A 94 1.61 -11.77 4.88
CA ILE A 94 1.22 -11.70 3.46
C ILE A 94 2.40 -12.12 2.56
N GLY A 95 3.62 -11.81 2.99
CA GLY A 95 4.82 -12.19 2.26
C GLY A 95 4.92 -11.53 0.89
N PHE A 96 5.83 -12.05 0.07
CA PHE A 96 6.00 -11.55 -1.29
C PHE A 96 4.96 -12.15 -2.24
N ILE A 97 4.02 -11.31 -2.67
CA ILE A 97 3.11 -11.60 -3.78
C ILE A 97 3.53 -10.79 -5.00
N ALA A 98 3.64 -11.41 -6.18
CA ALA A 98 3.91 -10.67 -7.42
C ALA A 98 2.72 -9.76 -7.78
N ILE A 99 2.98 -8.52 -8.16
CA ILE A 99 1.92 -7.59 -8.57
C ILE A 99 1.60 -7.81 -10.06
N ASP A 100 0.35 -7.61 -10.46
CA ASP A 100 -0.05 -7.50 -11.85
C ASP A 100 -0.21 -6.01 -12.21
N TRP A 101 0.75 -5.50 -12.97
CA TRP A 101 0.78 -4.09 -13.37
C TRP A 101 -0.42 -3.69 -14.24
N HIS A 102 -0.95 -4.61 -15.04
CA HIS A 102 -2.09 -4.35 -15.93
C HIS A 102 -3.38 -4.28 -15.12
N LEU A 103 -3.58 -5.21 -14.18
CA LEU A 103 -4.70 -5.19 -13.25
C LEU A 103 -4.75 -3.88 -12.46
N ILE A 104 -3.63 -3.49 -11.85
CA ILE A 104 -3.54 -2.26 -11.07
C ILE A 104 -3.82 -1.03 -11.94
N THR A 105 -3.24 -0.95 -13.14
CA THR A 105 -3.51 0.17 -14.05
C THR A 105 -4.99 0.24 -14.44
N ALA A 106 -5.61 -0.89 -14.77
CA ALA A 106 -7.02 -0.97 -15.13
C ALA A 106 -7.96 -0.59 -13.97
N LEU A 107 -7.60 -0.90 -12.72
CA LEU A 107 -8.35 -0.47 -11.54
C LEU A 107 -8.25 1.04 -11.34
N ILE A 108 -7.06 1.63 -11.51
CA ILE A 108 -6.86 3.07 -11.35
C ILE A 108 -7.60 3.87 -12.42
N GLU A 109 -7.72 3.36 -13.64
CA GLU A 109 -8.54 3.96 -14.70
C GLU A 109 -10.05 3.97 -14.37
N ARG A 110 -10.47 3.13 -13.42
CA ARG A 110 -11.86 3.04 -12.93
C ARG A 110 -12.08 3.77 -11.61
N TRP A 111 -11.01 4.18 -10.92
CA TRP A 111 -11.13 5.01 -9.73
C TRP A 111 -11.72 6.37 -10.08
N ARG A 112 -12.62 6.88 -9.24
CA ARG A 112 -13.19 8.22 -9.36
C ARG A 112 -12.84 9.03 -8.11
N PRO A 113 -11.92 10.01 -8.23
CA PRO A 113 -11.54 10.86 -7.12
C PRO A 113 -12.70 11.65 -6.50
N GLU A 114 -13.77 11.92 -7.26
CA GLU A 114 -14.96 12.64 -6.79
C GLU A 114 -15.73 11.89 -5.71
N THR A 115 -15.85 10.57 -5.86
CA THR A 115 -16.65 9.71 -4.96
C THR A 115 -15.77 8.81 -4.08
N HIS A 116 -14.48 8.72 -4.37
CA HIS A 116 -13.56 7.73 -3.80
C HIS A 116 -14.06 6.29 -3.97
N THR A 117 -14.58 5.99 -5.17
CA THR A 117 -15.06 4.64 -5.54
C THR A 117 -14.49 4.22 -6.90
N PHE A 118 -14.53 2.91 -7.17
CA PHE A 118 -14.29 2.32 -8.46
C PHE A 118 -15.60 2.20 -9.24
N HIS A 119 -15.60 2.62 -10.49
CA HIS A 119 -16.76 2.51 -11.38
C HIS A 119 -16.55 1.33 -12.34
N PHE A 120 -17.28 0.24 -12.09
CA PHE A 120 -17.29 -0.95 -12.94
C PHE A 120 -18.59 -1.04 -13.76
N PRO A 121 -18.65 -1.87 -14.82
CA PRO A 121 -19.89 -2.11 -15.57
C PRO A 121 -21.04 -2.68 -14.73
N VAL A 122 -20.73 -3.23 -13.55
CA VAL A 122 -21.70 -3.80 -12.60
C VAL A 122 -22.15 -2.82 -11.53
N GLY A 123 -21.52 -1.64 -11.44
CA GLY A 123 -21.81 -0.62 -10.43
C GLY A 123 -20.57 -0.03 -9.78
N GLU A 124 -20.81 0.80 -8.76
CA GLU A 124 -19.77 1.39 -7.93
C GLU A 124 -19.31 0.40 -6.85
N MET A 125 -18.01 0.33 -6.63
CA MET A 125 -17.40 -0.52 -5.61
C MET A 125 -16.31 0.26 -4.87
N ILE A 126 -16.03 -0.12 -3.62
CA ILE A 126 -15.11 0.59 -2.76
C ILE A 126 -14.37 -0.40 -1.86
N ILE A 127 -13.09 -0.13 -1.56
CA ILE A 127 -12.34 -0.90 -0.56
C ILE A 127 -12.72 -0.38 0.82
N THR A 128 -13.37 -1.18 1.63
CA THR A 128 -13.83 -0.75 2.95
C THR A 128 -12.79 -0.98 4.05
N LEU A 129 -13.05 -0.43 5.24
CA LEU A 129 -12.29 -0.78 6.44
C LEU A 129 -12.40 -2.27 6.79
N GLN A 130 -13.54 -2.90 6.48
CA GLN A 130 -13.71 -4.34 6.71
C GLN A 130 -12.77 -5.15 5.82
N ASP A 131 -12.61 -4.76 4.54
CA ASP A 131 -11.67 -5.42 3.62
C ASP A 131 -10.23 -5.31 4.13
N VAL A 132 -9.83 -4.13 4.63
CA VAL A 132 -8.52 -3.89 5.24
C VAL A 132 -8.30 -4.82 6.44
N GLN A 133 -9.27 -4.91 7.34
CA GLN A 133 -9.16 -5.74 8.54
C GLN A 133 -9.08 -7.24 8.18
N ILE A 134 -9.90 -7.71 7.25
CA ILE A 134 -9.95 -9.12 6.86
C ILE A 134 -8.71 -9.53 6.07
N ILE A 135 -8.30 -8.73 5.07
CA ILE A 135 -7.20 -9.07 4.17
C ILE A 135 -5.85 -8.89 4.85
N LEU A 136 -5.70 -7.85 5.68
CA LEU A 136 -4.39 -7.46 6.24
C LEU A 136 -4.25 -7.76 7.72
N GLY A 137 -5.34 -7.99 8.46
CA GLY A 137 -5.33 -8.14 9.91
C GLY A 137 -4.99 -6.84 10.66
N LEU A 138 -5.10 -5.67 10.02
CA LEU A 138 -4.85 -4.38 10.68
C LEU A 138 -6.09 -3.92 11.43
N LEU A 139 -5.89 -3.32 12.61
CA LEU A 139 -6.97 -2.73 13.39
C LEU A 139 -7.54 -1.48 12.69
N VAL A 140 -8.87 -1.40 12.63
CA VAL A 140 -9.60 -0.29 11.98
C VAL A 140 -10.49 0.51 12.93
N ASP A 141 -10.86 -0.07 14.07
CA ASP A 141 -11.63 0.59 15.12
C ASP A 141 -10.72 0.82 16.34
N GLY A 142 -9.82 1.79 16.19
CA GLY A 142 -8.78 2.09 17.16
C GLY A 142 -8.50 3.59 17.23
N LEU A 143 -7.51 3.95 18.05
CA LEU A 143 -7.11 5.34 18.23
C LEU A 143 -6.59 5.95 16.91
N PRO A 144 -6.92 7.22 16.62
CA PRO A 144 -6.37 7.89 15.46
C PRO A 144 -4.84 8.05 15.60
N ILE A 145 -4.13 7.92 14.48
CA ILE A 145 -2.67 8.12 14.45
C ILE A 145 -2.38 9.61 14.39
N THR A 146 -2.31 10.23 15.57
CA THR A 146 -1.95 11.63 15.75
C THR A 146 -0.69 11.72 16.61
N GLY A 147 0.41 12.17 16.02
CA GLY A 147 1.72 12.20 16.68
C GLY A 147 2.28 13.62 16.82
N ARG A 148 3.33 13.74 17.63
CA ARG A 148 4.10 14.99 17.74
C ARG A 148 4.92 15.19 16.47
N VAL A 149 4.88 16.41 15.93
CA VAL A 149 5.62 16.80 14.71
C VAL A 149 7.07 17.15 15.04
N GLU A 150 7.29 17.83 16.17
CA GLU A 150 8.63 18.16 16.65
C GLU A 150 9.10 17.10 17.65
N GLN A 151 10.16 16.38 17.28
CA GLN A 151 10.79 15.38 18.11
C GLN A 151 12.30 15.48 17.98
N ASP A 152 12.99 15.15 19.07
CA ASP A 152 14.42 14.87 19.04
C ASP A 152 14.64 13.50 18.36
N TYR A 153 14.87 13.54 17.05
CA TYR A 153 15.07 12.32 16.25
C TYR A 153 16.31 11.53 16.69
N ASP A 154 17.36 12.22 17.16
CA ASP A 154 18.56 11.57 17.66
C ASP A 154 18.23 10.78 18.94
N ALA A 155 17.55 11.40 19.91
CA ALA A 155 17.13 10.74 21.15
C ALA A 155 16.13 9.60 20.92
N LEU A 156 15.16 9.79 20.01
CA LEU A 156 14.17 8.77 19.68
C LEU A 156 14.82 7.55 19.02
N CYS A 157 15.71 7.78 18.05
CA CYS A 157 16.43 6.71 17.35
C CYS A 157 17.38 5.96 18.31
N LEU A 158 18.10 6.68 19.18
CA LEU A 158 18.98 6.07 20.18
C LEU A 158 18.19 5.21 21.18
N THR A 159 17.08 5.72 21.71
CA THR A 159 16.28 5.00 22.70
C THR A 159 15.62 3.77 22.08
N GLN A 160 14.93 3.94 20.95
CA GLN A 160 14.06 2.92 20.37
C GLN A 160 14.79 1.92 19.45
N LEU A 161 15.91 2.32 18.83
CA LEU A 161 16.69 1.49 17.90
C LEU A 161 18.12 1.23 18.38
N GLY A 162 18.65 2.00 19.33
CA GLY A 162 20.04 1.84 19.80
C GLY A 162 21.09 2.48 18.89
N PHE A 163 20.69 3.24 17.88
CA PHE A 163 21.59 3.90 16.93
C PHE A 163 21.32 5.41 16.88
N PRO A 164 22.36 6.25 16.71
CA PRO A 164 22.16 7.67 16.48
C PRO A 164 21.46 7.89 15.14
N PHE A 165 20.70 8.99 15.06
CA PHE A 165 20.03 9.32 13.81
C PHE A 165 21.08 9.76 12.77
N PRO A 166 21.01 9.27 11.50
CA PRO A 166 22.07 9.54 10.53
C PRO A 166 22.21 11.02 10.22
N GLU A 167 23.43 11.56 10.31
CA GLU A 167 23.69 13.00 10.14
C GLU A 167 23.29 13.55 8.77
N ASN A 168 23.42 12.74 7.72
CA ASN A 168 23.04 13.07 6.35
C ASN A 168 21.51 13.18 6.14
N ASN A 169 20.71 12.80 7.13
CA ASN A 169 19.25 12.73 7.03
C ASN A 169 18.50 13.67 8.01
N LYS A 170 19.21 14.57 8.71
CA LYS A 170 18.61 15.51 9.69
C LYS A 170 17.51 16.39 9.10
N THR A 171 17.59 16.70 7.83
CA THR A 171 16.56 17.49 7.13
C THR A 171 15.43 16.57 6.67
N GLY A 172 14.39 16.43 7.50
CA GLY A 172 13.15 15.75 7.14
C GLY A 172 12.80 14.52 7.99
N GLY A 173 13.63 14.11 8.96
CA GLY A 173 13.26 13.08 9.93
C GLY A 173 13.04 11.68 9.32
N ARG A 174 13.60 11.40 8.14
CA ARG A 174 13.41 10.14 7.43
C ARG A 174 14.70 9.34 7.36
N ILE A 175 14.59 8.03 7.54
CA ILE A 175 15.70 7.10 7.37
C ILE A 175 15.49 6.23 6.15
N GLN A 176 16.57 5.86 5.47
CA GLN A 176 16.51 4.88 4.40
C GLN A 176 16.19 3.50 4.96
N ILE A 177 15.27 2.78 4.34
CA ILE A 177 14.95 1.38 4.66
C ILE A 177 16.22 0.51 4.63
N ARG A 178 17.10 0.73 3.64
CA ARG A 178 18.40 0.03 3.55
C ARG A 178 19.32 0.29 4.76
N GLN A 179 19.21 1.45 5.39
CA GLN A 179 19.97 1.75 6.60
C GLN A 179 19.44 0.93 7.78
N LEU A 180 18.12 0.79 7.91
CA LEU A 180 17.52 -0.09 8.92
C LEU A 180 17.96 -1.55 8.71
N SER A 181 17.93 -2.05 7.47
CA SER A 181 18.40 -3.41 7.18
C SER A 181 19.90 -3.62 7.45
N ARG A 182 20.72 -2.55 7.39
CA ARG A 182 22.15 -2.61 7.76
C ARG A 182 22.37 -2.65 9.26
N TRP A 183 21.54 -1.94 10.03
CA TRP A 183 21.58 -1.97 11.49
C TRP A 183 21.04 -3.28 12.06
N PHE A 184 20.06 -3.88 11.37
CA PHE A 184 19.37 -5.09 11.80
C PHE A 184 19.38 -6.15 10.68
N PRO A 185 20.56 -6.67 10.27
CA PRO A 185 20.65 -7.65 9.19
C PRO A 185 20.04 -9.01 9.58
N ASN A 186 20.23 -9.43 10.83
CA ASN A 186 19.67 -10.65 11.41
C ASN A 186 19.66 -10.52 12.94
N LEU A 187 18.77 -11.27 13.59
CA LEU A 187 18.73 -11.36 15.04
C LEU A 187 19.70 -12.47 15.52
N PRO A 188 20.60 -12.20 16.48
CA PRO A 188 21.45 -13.25 17.06
C PRO A 188 20.63 -14.28 17.85
N ASN A 189 21.03 -15.56 17.82
CA ASN A 189 20.35 -16.64 18.57
C ASN A 189 20.31 -16.43 20.09
N ASN A 190 21.19 -15.58 20.63
CA ASN A 190 21.32 -15.26 22.05
C ASN A 190 20.92 -13.80 22.35
N ALA A 191 20.14 -13.17 21.46
CA ALA A 191 19.69 -11.79 21.64
C ALA A 191 18.90 -11.63 22.95
N GLY A 192 19.22 -10.57 23.70
CA GLY A 192 18.44 -10.19 24.88
C GLY A 192 17.12 -9.51 24.48
N ASP A 193 16.17 -9.47 25.40
CA ASP A 193 14.84 -8.89 25.18
C ASP A 193 14.87 -7.49 24.54
N VAL A 194 15.73 -6.59 25.03
CA VAL A 194 15.92 -5.24 24.48
C VAL A 194 16.37 -5.25 23.01
N GLU A 195 17.23 -6.19 22.62
CA GLU A 195 17.71 -6.32 21.24
C GLU A 195 16.60 -6.85 20.34
N VAL A 196 15.81 -7.83 20.82
CA VAL A 196 14.64 -8.36 20.10
C VAL A 196 13.59 -7.26 19.90
N GLN A 197 13.28 -6.46 20.93
CA GLN A 197 12.36 -5.34 20.80
C GLN A 197 12.85 -4.29 19.79
N ARG A 198 14.14 -3.92 19.81
CA ARG A 198 14.72 -2.98 18.83
C ARG A 198 14.61 -3.52 17.41
N TYR A 199 14.87 -4.82 17.23
CA TYR A 199 14.68 -5.50 15.95
C TYR A 199 13.21 -5.48 15.51
N ALA A 200 12.26 -5.77 16.40
CA ALA A 200 10.82 -5.71 16.12
C ALA A 200 10.37 -4.30 15.69
N ARG A 201 10.81 -3.24 16.40
CA ARG A 201 10.55 -1.85 16.01
C ARG A 201 11.10 -1.53 14.63
N ALA A 202 12.34 -1.94 14.35
CA ALA A 202 12.94 -1.77 13.03
C ALA A 202 12.19 -2.54 11.94
N TYR A 203 11.69 -3.74 12.23
CA TYR A 203 10.89 -4.56 11.31
C TYR A 203 9.56 -3.87 10.97
N ILE A 204 8.82 -3.40 11.99
CA ILE A 204 7.57 -2.66 11.81
C ILE A 204 7.83 -1.36 11.04
N LEU A 205 8.89 -0.61 11.38
CA LEU A 205 9.24 0.62 10.69
C LEU A 205 9.54 0.38 9.21
N GLN A 206 10.23 -0.71 8.88
CA GLN A 206 10.43 -1.13 7.49
C GLN A 206 9.09 -1.46 6.80
N HIS A 207 8.15 -2.14 7.48
CA HIS A 207 6.81 -2.42 6.95
C HIS A 207 5.99 -1.14 6.71
N LEU A 208 6.05 -0.19 7.64
CA LEU A 208 5.39 1.11 7.51
C LEU A 208 5.88 1.86 6.27
N GLY A 209 7.21 1.97 6.06
CA GLY A 209 7.75 2.73 4.94
C GLY A 209 7.80 2.00 3.60
N GLY A 210 7.92 0.68 3.59
CA GLY A 210 8.11 -0.10 2.35
C GLY A 210 6.90 -0.91 1.89
N THR A 211 5.84 -0.94 2.70
CA THR A 211 4.59 -1.64 2.38
C THR A 211 3.36 -0.76 2.59
N LEU A 212 3.11 -0.24 3.79
CA LEU A 212 1.84 0.44 4.13
C LEU A 212 1.77 1.89 3.62
N PHE A 213 2.79 2.69 3.93
CA PHE A 213 2.87 4.12 3.67
C PHE A 213 3.94 4.47 2.62
N VAL A 214 4.12 3.59 1.63
CA VAL A 214 5.07 3.82 0.53
C VAL A 214 4.70 5.13 -0.16
N ASP A 215 5.70 5.98 -0.37
CA ASP A 215 5.58 7.19 -1.18
C ASP A 215 6.49 7.12 -2.41
N LYS A 216 6.58 8.23 -3.15
CA LYS A 216 7.37 8.31 -4.38
C LYS A 216 8.89 8.16 -4.15
N SER A 217 9.39 8.35 -2.91
CA SER A 217 10.80 8.06 -2.60
C SER A 217 11.11 6.56 -2.65
N ASN A 218 10.08 5.72 -2.42
CA ASN A 218 10.10 4.26 -2.42
C ASN A 218 11.14 3.62 -1.46
N ASN A 219 11.85 4.40 -0.64
CA ASN A 219 12.91 3.88 0.22
C ASN A 219 13.10 4.63 1.55
N LEU A 220 12.27 5.63 1.87
CA LEU A 220 12.37 6.41 3.09
C LEU A 220 11.18 6.18 4.02
N VAL A 221 11.46 5.98 5.30
CA VAL A 221 10.45 5.94 6.37
C VAL A 221 10.70 7.06 7.38
N HIS A 222 9.63 7.70 7.85
CA HIS A 222 9.73 8.76 8.85
C HIS A 222 9.95 8.18 10.26
N ILE A 223 10.94 8.70 10.99
CA ILE A 223 11.31 8.22 12.33
C ILE A 223 10.22 8.46 13.38
N THR A 224 9.40 9.49 13.18
CA THR A 224 8.23 9.81 14.01
C THR A 224 7.28 8.62 14.26
N TYR A 225 7.28 7.59 13.41
CA TYR A 225 6.50 6.37 13.69
C TYR A 225 6.97 5.63 14.93
N LEU A 226 8.25 5.75 15.33
CA LEU A 226 8.79 5.11 16.54
C LEU A 226 8.07 5.57 17.82
N GLN A 227 7.48 6.76 17.82
CA GLN A 227 6.68 7.22 18.98
C GLN A 227 5.46 6.35 19.24
N PHE A 228 4.93 5.68 18.21
CA PHE A 228 3.79 4.78 18.33
C PHE A 228 4.21 3.33 18.57
N LEU A 229 5.52 3.06 18.62
CA LEU A 229 6.10 1.73 18.79
C LEU A 229 6.91 1.63 20.08
N GLU A 230 6.84 2.63 20.97
CA GLU A 230 7.51 2.60 22.27
C GLU A 230 6.98 1.45 23.12
N ASP A 231 5.65 1.31 23.17
CA ASP A 231 4.93 0.21 23.80
C ASP A 231 4.13 -0.54 22.71
N PHE A 232 4.34 -1.85 22.58
CA PHE A 232 3.73 -2.64 21.51
C PHE A 232 2.23 -2.89 21.75
N GLU A 233 1.78 -3.05 23.00
CA GLU A 233 0.36 -3.21 23.31
C GLU A 233 -0.42 -1.93 22.95
N ALA A 234 0.12 -0.76 23.31
CA ALA A 234 -0.42 0.52 22.92
C ALA A 234 -0.36 0.72 21.39
N ALA A 235 0.71 0.27 20.74
CA ALA A 235 0.82 0.27 19.28
C ALA A 235 -0.36 -0.48 18.64
N GLY A 236 -0.75 -1.62 19.22
CA GLY A 236 -1.88 -2.43 18.77
C GLY A 236 -3.25 -1.77 18.89
N GLN A 237 -3.38 -0.71 19.67
CA GLN A 237 -4.65 0.02 19.85
C GLN A 237 -4.90 1.11 18.80
N TYR A 238 -3.91 1.43 17.96
CA TYR A 238 -4.08 2.42 16.90
C TYR A 238 -4.79 1.85 15.67
N SER A 239 -5.58 2.69 15.03
CA SER A 239 -6.28 2.37 13.79
C SER A 239 -5.36 2.41 12.56
N TRP A 240 -4.33 1.55 12.55
CA TRP A 240 -3.38 1.40 11.44
C TRP A 240 -4.06 1.08 10.11
N GLY A 241 -5.15 0.33 10.14
CA GLY A 241 -5.93 -0.02 8.96
C GLY A 241 -6.58 1.21 8.32
N SER A 242 -7.24 2.06 9.10
CA SER A 242 -7.86 3.29 8.58
C SER A 242 -6.82 4.26 8.02
N ALA A 243 -5.68 4.43 8.70
CA ALA A 243 -4.60 5.25 8.18
C ALA A 243 -4.04 4.71 6.84
N THR A 244 -3.88 3.38 6.75
CA THR A 244 -3.43 2.71 5.53
C THR A 244 -4.41 2.91 4.37
N LEU A 245 -5.72 2.76 4.63
CA LEU A 245 -6.75 2.96 3.61
C LEU A 245 -6.81 4.41 3.14
N ALA A 246 -6.76 5.36 4.06
CA ALA A 246 -6.74 6.78 3.74
C ALA A 246 -5.51 7.14 2.88
N HIS A 247 -4.34 6.58 3.18
CA HIS A 247 -3.15 6.77 2.35
C HIS A 247 -3.31 6.13 0.97
N LEU A 248 -3.87 4.91 0.87
CA LEU A 248 -4.15 4.26 -0.41
C LEU A 248 -5.11 5.10 -1.27
N TYR A 249 -6.20 5.61 -0.70
CA TYR A 249 -7.15 6.47 -1.41
C TYR A 249 -6.50 7.71 -1.98
N ARG A 250 -5.65 8.36 -1.19
CA ARG A 250 -4.87 9.49 -1.68
C ARG A 250 -3.96 9.11 -2.84
N GLN A 251 -3.33 7.94 -2.80
CA GLN A 251 -2.49 7.46 -3.90
C GLN A 251 -3.30 7.11 -5.15
N LEU A 252 -4.50 6.54 -5.00
CA LEU A 252 -5.43 6.29 -6.09
C LEU A 252 -5.84 7.60 -6.78
N CYS A 253 -6.21 8.63 -6.00
CA CYS A 253 -6.55 9.94 -6.56
C CYS A 253 -5.38 10.55 -7.34
N LEU A 254 -4.16 10.48 -6.80
CA LEU A 254 -2.96 11.00 -7.48
C LEU A 254 -2.61 10.22 -8.75
N ALA A 255 -2.86 8.91 -8.78
CA ALA A 255 -2.55 8.06 -9.94
C ALA A 255 -3.64 8.14 -11.03
N ALA A 256 -4.87 8.48 -10.64
CA ALA A 256 -6.02 8.69 -11.53
C ALA A 256 -5.98 10.03 -12.27
N ASP A 257 -5.18 10.99 -11.80
CA ASP A 257 -4.92 12.26 -12.50
C ASP A 257 -4.36 12.02 -13.92
N ILE A 258 -4.68 12.91 -14.85
CA ILE A 258 -4.31 12.82 -16.26
C ILE A 258 -2.80 12.74 -16.50
N ASP A 259 -2.01 13.31 -15.60
CA ASP A 259 -0.54 13.27 -15.61
C ASP A 259 0.03 12.26 -14.60
N GLY A 260 -0.83 11.42 -14.01
CA GLY A 260 -0.48 10.32 -13.12
C GLY A 260 0.32 9.22 -13.83
N ALA A 261 1.65 9.24 -13.65
CA ALA A 261 2.56 8.24 -14.20
C ALA A 261 2.93 7.11 -13.21
N GLU A 262 2.65 7.30 -11.92
CA GLU A 262 3.08 6.40 -10.86
C GLU A 262 2.01 6.22 -9.78
N ILE A 263 2.02 5.07 -9.12
CA ILE A 263 1.24 4.83 -7.90
C ILE A 263 2.12 4.27 -6.80
N ALA A 264 1.90 4.73 -5.56
CA ALA A 264 2.51 4.21 -4.34
C ALA A 264 1.42 3.77 -3.33
N GLY A 265 1.81 3.51 -2.09
CA GLY A 265 0.90 2.99 -1.05
C GLY A 265 0.76 1.47 -1.09
N LEU A 266 -0.28 0.96 -0.41
CA LEU A 266 -0.46 -0.48 -0.22
C LEU A 266 -1.12 -1.15 -1.44
N ILE A 267 -0.38 -1.25 -2.53
CA ILE A 267 -0.87 -1.79 -3.82
C ILE A 267 -1.31 -3.25 -3.72
N ILE A 268 -0.71 -4.03 -2.81
CA ILE A 268 -1.10 -5.42 -2.62
C ILE A 268 -2.54 -5.56 -2.10
N LEU A 269 -3.05 -4.59 -1.33
CA LEU A 269 -4.45 -4.58 -0.90
C LEU A 269 -5.37 -4.47 -2.11
N LEU A 270 -5.05 -3.59 -3.06
CA LEU A 270 -5.84 -3.40 -4.28
C LEU A 270 -5.91 -4.68 -5.12
N GLN A 271 -4.81 -5.42 -5.22
CA GLN A 271 -4.77 -6.69 -5.96
C GLN A 271 -5.47 -7.83 -5.23
N LEU A 272 -5.36 -7.92 -3.90
CA LEU A 272 -6.01 -8.98 -3.13
C LEU A 272 -7.53 -8.79 -3.02
N TRP A 273 -7.98 -7.53 -3.13
CA TRP A 273 -9.39 -7.18 -3.11
C TRP A 273 -10.09 -7.42 -4.46
N ALA A 274 -9.37 -7.26 -5.57
CA ALA A 274 -9.89 -7.42 -6.94
C ALA A 274 -10.04 -8.89 -7.33
#